data_AF-A0A1J4SAQ4-F1
#
_entry.id   AF-A0A1J4SAQ4-F1
#
_cell.length_a   1.000
_cell.length_b   1.000
_cell.length_c   1.000
_cell.angle_alpha   90.00
_cell.angle_beta   90.00
_cell.angle_gamma   90.00
#
_symmetry.space_group_name_H-M   'P 1'
#
loop_
_entity.id
_entity.type
_entity.pdbx_description
1 polymer ?
#
loop_
_entity_poly.entity_id
_entity_poly.type
_entity_poly.pdbx_seq_one_letter_code
_entity_poly.pdbx_strand_id
1 'polypeptide(L)'
;MILLKTGSFVMKTRALKWPITLKVAVISVTVSLMCPVSIFGYKSVVHKQISFNAINKSSFDSFLKQTGFSQGILQVIKGFEDNSIHDWLQYGSSWEDDIAWKNRWRTPYLDKRGILYCHFYNPLYDIGYYKLVDENRVEKGESLIHRMNDDITEGDWWNHNEWSYQMARDLYYAALTGNSTQHPYWYMMDIKKTPVFYVSPQTFEGKENMSHEEREQFFAWTFQALGHILHLIQDASVPAHTRNDLHAAPIVAWLPVLDLEPYEEWTADNHGDPGLMNYNGPGSNPWTNWKNYSDIPAQNTFIDTYPHPEGSTEPDPVFQIDDFDQGLAEYAYANFLSRDSLYPDNPLDHSDLHALDGLGLNNLGDVILQKSIQIGDKERSFFYVKNETTQIDHFALCGLTWSIKQMVAWEGHTPVTGILYSVKDPLVSQDYASKLIPRAVGYSAGLLDYFFRGIIEISLPDAGVYALTDKDPAVTDSNDPRYIADPATEGFDSIQLLAKNISPNSEEMTGGTVSLV
;
A
#
# COMPACT_ATOMS: atom_id res chain seq x y z
N MET A 1 -38.56 -71.96 -3.83
CA MET A 1 -39.72 -71.29 -3.24
C MET A 1 -39.25 -69.90 -2.84
N ILE A 2 -39.42 -68.80 -3.57
CA ILE A 2 -40.24 -68.43 -4.74
C ILE A 2 -39.31 -67.88 -5.84
N LEU A 3 -39.42 -68.44 -7.04
CA LEU A 3 -38.95 -67.90 -8.32
C LEU A 3 -40.07 -66.99 -8.84
N LEU A 4 -39.76 -65.84 -9.46
CA LEU A 4 -40.56 -65.29 -10.58
C LEU A 4 -39.81 -64.18 -11.36
N LYS A 5 -39.35 -64.58 -12.55
CA LYS A 5 -39.37 -63.92 -13.87
C LYS A 5 -39.21 -62.39 -14.00
N THR A 6 -38.03 -62.03 -14.50
CA THR A 6 -37.74 -61.17 -15.67
C THR A 6 -38.86 -60.33 -16.31
N GLY A 7 -38.75 -59.01 -16.17
CA GLY A 7 -39.25 -58.01 -17.10
C GLY A 7 -38.07 -57.25 -17.72
N SER A 8 -38.01 -57.20 -19.05
CA SER A 8 -37.00 -56.49 -19.83
C SER A 8 -37.25 -54.98 -19.84
N PHE A 9 -36.28 -54.16 -19.41
CA PHE A 9 -36.27 -52.72 -19.66
C PHE A 9 -34.99 -52.35 -20.43
N VAL A 10 -35.15 -52.00 -21.71
CA VAL A 10 -34.10 -51.46 -22.57
C VAL A 10 -34.02 -49.95 -22.32
N MET A 11 -32.98 -49.48 -21.63
CA MET A 11 -32.66 -48.04 -21.59
C MET A 11 -31.85 -47.67 -22.84
N LYS A 12 -32.51 -47.02 -23.81
CA LYS A 12 -31.83 -46.34 -24.93
C LYS A 12 -31.01 -45.18 -24.38
N THR A 13 -29.69 -45.23 -24.54
CA THR A 13 -28.80 -44.09 -24.29
C THR A 13 -29.09 -42.98 -25.31
N ARG A 14 -29.82 -41.93 -24.90
CA ARG A 14 -29.83 -40.66 -25.63
C ARG A 14 -28.63 -39.86 -25.18
N ALA A 15 -27.67 -39.65 -26.08
CA ALA A 15 -26.66 -38.60 -25.90
C ALA A 15 -27.41 -37.26 -25.71
N LEU A 16 -27.33 -36.68 -24.51
CA LEU A 16 -27.84 -35.34 -24.26
C LEU A 16 -27.03 -34.37 -25.14
N LYS A 17 -27.67 -33.87 -26.20
CA LYS A 17 -27.15 -32.70 -26.92
C LYS A 17 -27.40 -31.49 -26.04
N TRP A 18 -26.37 -31.04 -25.33
CA TRP A 18 -26.40 -29.79 -24.58
C TRP A 18 -26.65 -28.64 -25.55
N PRO A 19 -27.60 -27.72 -25.25
CA PRO A 19 -27.80 -26.51 -26.04
C PRO A 19 -26.49 -25.72 -26.14
N ILE A 20 -26.24 -25.08 -27.29
CA ILE A 20 -25.04 -24.25 -27.51
C ILE A 20 -24.91 -23.17 -26.41
N THR A 21 -26.04 -22.66 -25.91
CA THR A 21 -26.12 -21.71 -24.79
C THR A 21 -25.53 -22.25 -23.48
N LEU A 22 -25.69 -23.55 -23.21
CA LEU A 22 -25.19 -24.16 -21.98
C LEU A 22 -23.68 -24.50 -22.07
N LYS A 23 -23.17 -24.74 -23.29
CA LYS A 23 -21.72 -24.87 -23.54
C LYS A 23 -21.02 -23.51 -23.46
N VAL A 24 -21.64 -22.44 -23.94
CA VAL A 24 -21.12 -21.07 -23.80
C VAL A 24 -21.13 -20.62 -22.34
N ALA A 25 -22.15 -20.97 -21.56
CA ALA A 25 -22.20 -20.66 -20.12
C ALA A 25 -21.09 -21.37 -19.33
N VAL A 26 -20.83 -22.66 -19.60
CA VAL A 26 -19.77 -23.41 -18.91
C VAL A 26 -18.38 -22.92 -19.34
N ILE A 27 -18.17 -22.61 -20.63
CA ILE A 27 -16.89 -22.03 -21.10
C ILE A 27 -16.69 -20.62 -20.53
N SER A 28 -17.74 -19.80 -20.41
CA SER A 28 -17.66 -18.46 -19.81
C SER A 28 -17.36 -18.51 -18.32
N VAL A 29 -17.97 -19.43 -17.57
CA VAL A 29 -17.65 -19.66 -16.15
C VAL A 29 -16.22 -20.18 -15.96
N THR A 30 -15.71 -20.99 -16.92
CA THR A 30 -14.35 -21.53 -16.83
C THR A 30 -13.29 -20.51 -17.24
N VAL A 31 -13.58 -19.62 -18.22
CA VAL A 31 -12.67 -18.54 -18.64
C VAL A 31 -12.64 -17.39 -17.62
N SER A 32 -13.76 -17.09 -16.94
CA SER A 32 -13.80 -16.14 -15.81
C SER A 32 -13.02 -16.58 -14.56
N LEU A 33 -12.61 -17.85 -14.47
CA LEU A 33 -11.75 -18.36 -13.40
C LEU A 33 -10.24 -18.24 -13.70
N MET A 34 -9.85 -17.73 -14.87
CA MET A 34 -8.46 -17.77 -15.34
C MET A 34 -7.80 -16.40 -15.61
N CYS A 35 -8.50 -15.28 -15.43
CA CYS A 35 -7.86 -13.96 -15.49
C CYS A 35 -7.58 -13.44 -14.07
N PRO A 36 -6.33 -13.10 -13.71
CA PRO A 36 -6.10 -12.21 -12.57
C PRO A 36 -6.72 -10.86 -12.92
N VAL A 37 -7.79 -10.49 -12.22
CA VAL A 37 -8.44 -9.19 -12.39
C VAL A 37 -8.14 -8.36 -11.15
N SER A 38 -7.62 -7.18 -11.42
CA SER A 38 -7.05 -6.26 -10.46
C SER A 38 -8.09 -5.26 -9.96
N ILE A 39 -8.56 -5.39 -8.72
CA ILE A 39 -9.58 -4.51 -8.10
C ILE A 39 -8.88 -3.50 -7.19
N PHE A 40 -8.12 -2.57 -7.73
CA PHE A 40 -6.97 -2.06 -6.98
C PHE A 40 -6.96 -0.54 -6.91
N GLY A 41 -6.06 -0.04 -6.07
CA GLY A 41 -5.52 1.29 -6.26
C GLY A 41 -4.76 1.41 -7.55
N TYR A 42 -3.60 2.05 -7.49
CA TYR A 42 -2.69 1.96 -8.63
C TYR A 42 -2.60 0.50 -9.09
N LYS A 43 -2.66 0.23 -10.40
CA LYS A 43 -2.53 -1.17 -10.83
C LYS A 43 -1.19 -1.71 -10.34
N SER A 44 -1.10 -3.01 -10.06
CA SER A 44 0.11 -3.65 -9.51
C SER A 44 1.43 -3.28 -10.21
N VAL A 45 1.40 -2.99 -11.52
CA VAL A 45 2.55 -2.49 -12.29
C VAL A 45 3.02 -1.10 -11.86
N VAL A 46 2.09 -0.20 -11.55
CA VAL A 46 2.35 1.16 -11.07
C VAL A 46 2.89 1.12 -9.65
N HIS A 47 2.31 0.31 -8.74
CA HIS A 47 2.87 0.11 -7.40
C HIS A 47 4.32 -0.35 -7.43
N LYS A 48 4.64 -1.36 -8.27
CA LYS A 48 6.02 -1.81 -8.46
C LYS A 48 6.93 -0.68 -8.92
N GLN A 49 6.48 0.14 -9.87
CA GLN A 49 7.28 1.23 -10.40
C GLN A 49 7.48 2.36 -9.38
N ILE A 50 6.47 2.68 -8.56
CA ILE A 50 6.61 3.65 -7.47
C ILE A 50 7.59 3.10 -6.42
N SER A 51 7.41 1.85 -5.97
CA SER A 51 8.30 1.17 -5.03
C SER A 51 9.74 1.10 -5.56
N PHE A 52 9.95 0.78 -6.83
CA PHE A 52 11.26 0.80 -7.49
C PHE A 52 11.92 2.17 -7.35
N ASN A 53 11.20 3.25 -7.67
CA ASN A 53 11.74 4.60 -7.58
C ASN A 53 11.96 5.02 -6.12
N ALA A 54 11.10 4.60 -5.19
CA ALA A 54 11.23 4.88 -3.77
C ALA A 54 12.47 4.22 -3.16
N ILE A 55 12.74 2.96 -3.51
CA ILE A 55 13.95 2.23 -3.09
C ILE A 55 15.22 2.93 -3.58
N ASN A 56 15.23 3.41 -4.83
CA ASN A 56 16.37 4.12 -5.39
C ASN A 56 16.54 5.55 -4.86
N LYS A 57 15.47 6.18 -4.38
CA LYS A 57 15.48 7.52 -3.81
C LYS A 57 15.91 7.54 -2.34
N SER A 58 15.61 6.48 -1.59
CA SER A 58 15.92 6.37 -0.16
C SER A 58 17.40 6.05 0.10
N SER A 59 17.81 6.14 1.37
CA SER A 59 19.12 5.71 1.84
C SER A 59 19.24 4.19 2.04
N PHE A 60 18.17 3.44 1.75
CA PHE A 60 18.03 2.02 2.10
C PHE A 60 19.15 1.12 1.54
N ASP A 61 19.55 1.29 0.29
CA ASP A 61 20.65 0.51 -0.28
C ASP A 61 21.98 0.74 0.44
N SER A 62 22.23 2.00 0.84
CA SER A 62 23.42 2.35 1.60
C SER A 62 23.37 1.77 3.01
N PHE A 63 22.20 1.78 3.66
CA PHE A 63 21.98 1.15 4.95
C PHE A 63 22.26 -0.36 4.90
N LEU A 64 21.70 -1.06 3.91
CA LEU A 64 21.90 -2.51 3.75
C LEU A 64 23.37 -2.88 3.58
N LYS A 65 24.10 -2.13 2.74
CA LYS A 65 25.55 -2.35 2.52
C LYS A 65 26.37 -2.15 3.79
N GLN A 66 25.97 -1.22 4.64
CA GLN A 66 26.63 -0.96 5.92
C GLN A 66 26.29 -1.99 7.00
N THR A 67 25.16 -2.69 6.88
CA THR A 67 24.63 -3.62 7.89
C THR A 67 24.83 -5.10 7.54
N GLY A 68 25.68 -5.40 6.56
CA GLY A 68 26.14 -6.76 6.25
C GLY A 68 25.58 -7.36 4.95
N PHE A 69 24.63 -6.69 4.28
CA PHE A 69 24.15 -7.10 2.96
C PHE A 69 25.07 -6.48 1.89
N SER A 70 26.19 -7.13 1.60
CA SER A 70 27.26 -6.56 0.74
C SER A 70 26.81 -6.11 -0.66
N GLN A 71 25.78 -6.76 -1.23
CA GLN A 71 25.18 -6.40 -2.52
C GLN A 71 24.02 -5.39 -2.39
N GLY A 72 23.76 -4.89 -1.19
CA GLY A 72 22.67 -3.96 -0.88
C GLY A 72 21.31 -4.50 -1.29
N ILE A 73 20.53 -3.70 -2.00
CA ILE A 73 19.19 -4.08 -2.48
C ILE A 73 19.21 -5.26 -3.46
N LEU A 74 20.35 -5.52 -4.12
CA LEU A 74 20.52 -6.64 -5.04
C LEU A 74 20.91 -7.94 -4.34
N GLN A 75 21.14 -7.90 -3.02
CA GLN A 75 21.43 -9.11 -2.24
C GLN A 75 20.26 -10.08 -2.35
N VAL A 76 20.55 -11.27 -2.87
CA VAL A 76 19.61 -12.39 -2.84
C VAL A 76 19.63 -12.98 -1.44
N ILE A 77 18.45 -13.15 -0.87
CA ILE A 77 18.24 -13.79 0.43
C ILE A 77 17.37 -15.03 0.22
N LYS A 78 17.69 -16.12 0.92
CA LYS A 78 16.88 -17.34 0.85
C LYS A 78 15.59 -17.13 1.62
N GLY A 79 14.47 -17.15 0.90
CA GLY A 79 13.16 -17.34 1.48
C GLY A 79 12.53 -18.62 0.96
N PHE A 80 11.20 -18.63 0.88
CA PHE A 80 10.48 -19.70 0.18
C PHE A 80 10.85 -19.77 -1.29
N GLU A 81 11.32 -18.65 -1.83
CA GLU A 81 12.03 -18.50 -3.09
C GLU A 81 13.22 -17.56 -2.88
N ASP A 82 14.25 -17.75 -3.70
CA ASP A 82 15.40 -16.87 -3.73
C ASP A 82 15.05 -15.63 -4.57
N ASN A 83 14.95 -14.48 -3.91
CA ASN A 83 14.73 -13.19 -4.57
C ASN A 83 15.67 -12.14 -3.98
N SER A 84 15.95 -11.10 -4.76
CA SER A 84 16.67 -9.95 -4.23
C SER A 84 15.80 -9.19 -3.22
N ILE A 85 16.42 -8.49 -2.28
CA ILE A 85 15.70 -7.62 -1.32
C ILE A 85 14.81 -6.61 -2.07
N HIS A 86 15.32 -6.06 -3.17
CA HIS A 86 14.59 -5.18 -4.08
C HIS A 86 13.31 -5.82 -4.64
N ASP A 87 13.39 -7.10 -5.03
CA ASP A 87 12.24 -7.83 -5.59
C ASP A 87 11.21 -8.19 -4.51
N TRP A 88 11.65 -8.46 -3.27
CA TRP A 88 10.74 -8.70 -2.14
C TRP A 88 9.86 -7.48 -1.82
N LEU A 89 10.45 -6.28 -1.80
CA LEU A 89 9.71 -5.03 -1.59
C LEU A 89 8.70 -4.78 -2.71
N GLN A 90 9.13 -4.90 -3.97
CA GLN A 90 8.20 -4.75 -5.11
C GLN A 90 7.10 -5.82 -5.09
N TYR A 91 7.46 -7.06 -4.74
CA TYR A 91 6.50 -8.15 -4.63
C TYR A 91 5.42 -7.85 -3.61
N GLY A 92 5.81 -7.47 -2.37
CA GLY A 92 4.86 -7.04 -1.34
C GLY A 92 3.96 -5.91 -1.81
N SER A 93 4.53 -4.87 -2.42
CA SER A 93 3.75 -3.71 -2.90
C SER A 93 2.76 -4.04 -4.00
N SER A 94 3.02 -5.08 -4.78
CA SER A 94 2.10 -5.54 -5.82
C SER A 94 1.11 -6.59 -5.34
N TRP A 95 1.42 -7.24 -4.22
CA TRP A 95 0.67 -8.38 -3.74
C TRP A 95 -0.45 -7.98 -2.77
N GLU A 96 -0.35 -6.83 -2.11
CA GLU A 96 -1.37 -6.30 -1.20
C GLU A 96 -2.79 -6.36 -1.79
N ASP A 97 -2.93 -5.83 -2.99
CA ASP A 97 -4.03 -5.98 -3.92
C ASP A 97 -4.57 -7.43 -4.11
N ASP A 98 -3.65 -8.36 -4.28
CA ASP A 98 -3.90 -9.76 -4.65
C ASP A 98 -4.23 -10.66 -3.44
N ILE A 99 -4.10 -10.18 -2.19
CA ILE A 99 -4.33 -10.96 -0.96
C ILE A 99 -5.76 -11.55 -0.96
N ALA A 100 -6.76 -10.75 -1.35
CA ALA A 100 -8.17 -11.15 -1.30
C ALA A 100 -8.56 -12.18 -2.37
N TRP A 101 -7.94 -12.14 -3.56
CA TRP A 101 -8.26 -13.11 -4.62
C TRP A 101 -7.87 -14.53 -4.22
N LYS A 102 -6.73 -14.66 -3.54
CA LYS A 102 -6.13 -15.95 -3.18
C LYS A 102 -6.63 -16.45 -1.82
N ASN A 103 -7.21 -15.58 -0.97
CA ASN A 103 -7.75 -15.95 0.33
C ASN A 103 -9.25 -15.61 0.50
N ARG A 104 -10.11 -16.27 -0.30
CA ARG A 104 -11.58 -16.08 -0.25
C ARG A 104 -12.23 -16.40 1.11
N TRP A 105 -11.52 -17.07 2.02
CA TRP A 105 -12.07 -17.51 3.31
C TRP A 105 -11.71 -16.58 4.48
N ARG A 106 -10.56 -15.91 4.44
CA ARG A 106 -10.12 -14.96 5.49
C ARG A 106 -10.47 -13.50 5.16
N THR A 107 -10.46 -13.15 3.86
CA THR A 107 -10.79 -11.81 3.37
C THR A 107 -11.74 -11.91 2.16
N PRO A 108 -13.03 -12.27 2.37
CA PRO A 108 -14.02 -12.20 1.30
C PRO A 108 -14.03 -10.82 0.63
N TYR A 109 -14.30 -10.72 -0.67
CA TYR A 109 -14.28 -9.43 -1.41
C TYR A 109 -15.09 -8.31 -0.75
N LEU A 110 -16.18 -8.66 -0.07
CA LEU A 110 -17.11 -7.72 0.57
C LEU A 110 -16.91 -7.64 2.10
N ASP A 111 -15.86 -8.27 2.62
CA ASP A 111 -15.49 -8.19 4.04
C ASP A 111 -14.85 -6.83 4.35
N LYS A 112 -14.81 -6.45 5.63
CA LYS A 112 -14.15 -5.22 6.09
C LYS A 112 -12.69 -5.15 5.64
N ARG A 113 -12.02 -6.30 5.53
CA ARG A 113 -10.62 -6.42 5.05
C ARG A 113 -10.54 -6.99 3.63
N GLY A 114 -11.67 -7.01 2.93
CA GLY A 114 -11.74 -7.35 1.53
C GLY A 114 -11.21 -6.20 0.69
N ILE A 115 -10.48 -6.54 -0.36
CA ILE A 115 -9.85 -5.61 -1.30
C ILE A 115 -10.75 -4.46 -1.76
N LEU A 116 -12.06 -4.69 -1.85
CA LEU A 116 -13.01 -3.67 -2.28
C LEU A 116 -13.12 -2.49 -1.31
N TYR A 117 -12.80 -2.67 -0.03
CA TYR A 117 -13.07 -1.67 1.01
C TYR A 117 -11.84 -1.23 1.80
N CYS A 118 -10.76 -2.01 1.83
CA CYS A 118 -9.64 -1.76 2.75
C CYS A 118 -8.45 -0.98 2.17
N HIS A 119 -8.64 -0.34 1.01
CA HIS A 119 -7.63 0.51 0.34
C HIS A 119 -8.03 2.00 0.40
N PHE A 120 -8.99 2.34 1.25
CA PHE A 120 -9.54 3.69 1.35
C PHE A 120 -9.16 4.34 2.67
N TYR A 121 -8.97 5.65 2.62
CA TYR A 121 -8.80 6.46 3.81
C TYR A 121 -9.28 7.88 3.54
N ASN A 122 -10.39 8.26 4.16
CA ASN A 122 -10.88 9.62 4.09
C ASN A 122 -10.29 10.45 5.24
N PRO A 123 -9.35 11.37 4.97
CA PRO A 123 -8.67 12.16 6.00
C PRO A 123 -9.61 13.16 6.70
N LEU A 124 -10.77 13.48 6.11
CA LEU A 124 -11.72 14.43 6.71
C LEU A 124 -12.45 13.84 7.93
N TYR A 125 -12.54 12.51 7.99
CA TYR A 125 -13.33 11.78 8.98
C TYR A 125 -12.53 10.68 9.69
N ASP A 126 -11.23 10.54 9.39
CA ASP A 126 -10.33 9.49 9.89
C ASP A 126 -10.96 8.08 9.79
N ILE A 127 -11.44 7.72 8.59
CA ILE A 127 -12.25 6.52 8.37
C ILE A 127 -11.87 5.82 7.06
N GLY A 128 -11.98 4.49 7.03
CA GLY A 128 -11.89 3.73 5.79
C GLY A 128 -13.10 3.95 4.88
N TYR A 129 -13.30 3.05 3.91
CA TYR A 129 -14.48 3.13 3.05
C TYR A 129 -15.76 3.08 3.90
N TYR A 130 -16.68 4.02 3.69
CA TYR A 130 -17.94 4.12 4.43
C TYR A 130 -19.15 4.23 3.52
N LYS A 131 -20.31 3.91 4.10
CA LYS A 131 -21.62 4.21 3.50
C LYS A 131 -22.41 5.12 4.42
N LEU A 132 -23.18 6.03 3.84
CA LEU A 132 -24.18 6.79 4.59
C LEU A 132 -25.39 5.90 4.88
N VAL A 133 -25.78 5.84 6.16
CA VAL A 133 -26.99 5.17 6.64
C VAL A 133 -27.67 6.14 7.61
N ASP A 134 -28.85 6.64 7.25
CA ASP A 134 -29.60 7.63 8.03
C ASP A 134 -28.70 8.82 8.45
N GLU A 135 -28.02 9.43 7.47
CA GLU A 135 -27.07 10.56 7.64
C GLU A 135 -25.77 10.22 8.40
N ASN A 136 -25.62 9.01 8.92
CA ASN A 136 -24.42 8.57 9.65
C ASN A 136 -23.42 7.86 8.73
N ARG A 137 -22.13 8.14 8.90
CA ARG A 137 -21.04 7.41 8.23
C ARG A 137 -20.81 6.08 8.93
N VAL A 138 -21.14 4.99 8.24
CA VAL A 138 -20.92 3.62 8.75
C VAL A 138 -19.73 3.03 8.01
N GLU A 139 -18.61 2.86 8.70
CA GLU A 139 -17.41 2.22 8.17
C GLU A 139 -17.74 0.80 7.67
N LYS A 140 -17.32 0.51 6.44
CA LYS A 140 -17.46 -0.79 5.77
C LYS A 140 -16.11 -1.44 5.47
N GLY A 141 -15.04 -0.65 5.35
CA GLY A 141 -13.68 -1.10 5.13
C GLY A 141 -12.74 -0.69 6.25
N GLU A 142 -11.75 -1.53 6.54
CA GLU A 142 -10.61 -1.13 7.36
C GLU A 142 -9.85 0.01 6.67
N SER A 143 -9.55 1.07 7.41
CA SER A 143 -8.84 2.23 6.87
C SER A 143 -7.37 1.90 6.51
N LEU A 144 -6.75 2.65 5.59
CA LEU A 144 -5.32 2.46 5.26
C LEU A 144 -4.42 2.50 6.50
N ILE A 145 -4.71 3.41 7.46
CA ILE A 145 -3.95 3.55 8.70
C ILE A 145 -4.15 2.34 9.61
N HIS A 146 -5.41 1.93 9.84
CA HIS A 146 -5.71 0.75 10.67
C HIS A 146 -5.07 -0.51 10.09
N ARG A 147 -5.15 -0.66 8.76
CA ARG A 147 -4.54 -1.77 8.03
C ARG A 147 -3.02 -1.77 8.17
N MET A 148 -2.38 -0.61 8.04
CA MET A 148 -0.94 -0.47 8.22
C MET A 148 -0.48 -0.83 9.63
N ASN A 149 -1.28 -0.53 10.66
CA ASN A 149 -0.87 -0.70 12.06
C ASN A 149 -1.33 -2.02 12.69
N ASP A 150 -2.32 -2.71 12.11
CA ASP A 150 -2.97 -3.88 12.73
C ASP A 150 -3.58 -3.56 14.09
N ASP A 151 -4.47 -2.56 14.15
CA ASP A 151 -5.12 -2.11 15.39
C ASP A 151 -6.16 -3.11 15.96
N ILE A 152 -6.04 -4.39 15.62
CA ILE A 152 -6.92 -5.46 16.09
C ILE A 152 -6.58 -5.82 17.54
N THR A 153 -7.62 -5.90 18.37
CA THR A 153 -7.51 -6.22 19.79
C THR A 153 -6.96 -7.63 20.03
N GLU A 154 -6.13 -7.77 21.05
CA GLU A 154 -5.54 -9.03 21.53
C GLU A 154 -6.60 -10.15 21.64
N GLY A 155 -6.35 -11.28 20.98
CA GLY A 155 -7.20 -12.49 21.05
C GLY A 155 -7.86 -12.92 19.74
N ASP A 156 -7.79 -12.11 18.67
CA ASP A 156 -8.32 -12.45 17.34
C ASP A 156 -7.18 -12.82 16.36
N TRP A 157 -6.38 -13.82 16.74
CA TRP A 157 -5.20 -14.31 16.01
C TRP A 157 -5.46 -14.69 14.54
N TRP A 158 -6.70 -15.05 14.21
CA TRP A 158 -7.10 -15.34 12.83
C TRP A 158 -7.18 -14.08 11.97
N ASN A 159 -7.30 -12.91 12.59
CA ASN A 159 -7.62 -11.67 11.92
C ASN A 159 -6.51 -10.62 11.88
N HIS A 160 -5.39 -10.84 12.58
CA HIS A 160 -4.21 -9.96 12.49
C HIS A 160 -3.75 -9.75 11.06
N ASN A 161 -3.30 -8.54 10.75
CA ASN A 161 -2.55 -8.26 9.54
C ASN A 161 -1.07 -8.64 9.72
N GLU A 162 -0.69 -9.81 9.20
CA GLU A 162 0.69 -10.29 9.22
C GLU A 162 1.67 -9.46 8.35
N TRP A 163 1.18 -8.43 7.66
CA TRP A 163 1.99 -7.50 6.86
C TRP A 163 1.98 -6.07 7.40
N SER A 164 1.58 -5.88 8.66
CA SER A 164 1.57 -4.58 9.33
C SER A 164 2.97 -4.04 9.64
N TYR A 165 3.03 -2.75 9.97
CA TYR A 165 4.25 -2.06 10.38
C TYR A 165 4.87 -2.68 11.63
N GLN A 166 4.06 -3.03 12.63
CA GLN A 166 4.56 -3.69 13.83
C GLN A 166 5.07 -5.10 13.52
N MET A 167 4.37 -5.87 12.67
CA MET A 167 4.84 -7.18 12.26
C MET A 167 6.16 -7.10 11.48
N ALA A 168 6.34 -6.11 10.60
CA ALA A 168 7.60 -5.88 9.90
C ALA A 168 8.77 -5.66 10.88
N ARG A 169 8.55 -4.91 11.97
CA ARG A 169 9.54 -4.70 13.04
C ARG A 169 9.86 -5.99 13.80
N ASP A 170 8.83 -6.75 14.18
CA ASP A 170 9.00 -8.01 14.91
C ASP A 170 9.75 -9.05 14.07
N LEU A 171 9.40 -9.17 12.79
CA LEU A 171 10.10 -10.02 11.83
C LEU A 171 11.57 -9.61 11.68
N TYR A 172 11.84 -8.30 11.59
CA TYR A 172 13.19 -7.77 11.44
C TYR A 172 14.04 -8.03 12.69
N TYR A 173 13.45 -7.82 13.87
CA TYR A 173 14.09 -8.12 15.15
C TYR A 173 14.43 -9.60 15.28
N ALA A 174 13.49 -10.49 14.91
CA ALA A 174 13.73 -11.93 14.90
C ALA A 174 14.86 -12.32 13.93
N ALA A 175 14.86 -11.76 12.71
CA ALA A 175 15.91 -11.99 11.73
C ALA A 175 17.30 -11.55 12.23
N LEU A 176 17.37 -10.37 12.86
CA LEU A 176 18.63 -9.83 13.40
C LEU A 176 19.16 -10.66 14.56
N THR A 177 18.32 -10.99 15.53
CA THR A 177 18.72 -11.66 16.79
C THR A 177 18.83 -13.18 16.67
N GLY A 178 18.20 -13.78 15.67
CA GLY A 178 18.04 -15.23 15.60
C GLY A 178 17.08 -15.76 16.66
N ASN A 179 16.24 -14.90 17.25
CA ASN A 179 15.23 -15.26 18.23
C ASN A 179 13.84 -14.76 17.79
N SER A 180 12.97 -15.70 17.39
CA SER A 180 11.59 -15.43 16.99
C SER A 180 10.57 -15.78 18.07
N THR A 181 10.96 -15.99 19.34
CA THR A 181 10.03 -16.36 20.43
C THR A 181 9.21 -15.21 20.98
N GLN A 182 9.37 -13.99 20.46
CA GLN A 182 8.47 -12.86 20.77
C GLN A 182 7.01 -13.24 20.49
N HIS A 183 6.79 -14.04 19.44
CA HIS A 183 5.52 -14.67 19.15
C HIS A 183 5.67 -16.19 19.32
N PRO A 184 4.76 -16.88 20.03
CA PRO A 184 4.82 -18.34 20.16
C PRO A 184 4.62 -19.03 18.81
N TYR A 185 3.85 -18.40 17.91
CA TYR A 185 3.61 -18.85 16.55
C TYR A 185 3.52 -17.66 15.60
N TRP A 186 4.06 -17.82 14.40
CA TRP A 186 3.99 -16.86 13.30
C TRP A 186 3.07 -17.40 12.22
N TYR A 187 2.07 -16.63 11.83
CA TYR A 187 1.07 -17.02 10.83
C TYR A 187 1.35 -16.30 9.51
N MET A 188 2.21 -16.89 8.68
CA MET A 188 2.69 -16.24 7.46
C MET A 188 1.99 -16.83 6.23
N MET A 189 1.45 -15.96 5.38
CA MET A 189 0.84 -16.35 4.12
C MET A 189 1.93 -16.54 3.03
N ASP A 190 1.87 -17.66 2.33
CA ASP A 190 2.68 -17.94 1.12
C ASP A 190 1.80 -18.53 0.01
N ILE A 191 1.58 -17.70 -1.01
CA ILE A 191 0.72 -18.00 -2.17
C ILE A 191 1.45 -18.70 -3.33
N LYS A 192 2.79 -18.73 -3.37
CA LYS A 192 3.50 -19.38 -4.49
C LYS A 192 3.56 -20.91 -4.34
N LYS A 193 3.34 -21.43 -3.12
CA LYS A 193 3.31 -22.87 -2.82
C LYS A 193 1.91 -23.47 -2.65
N THR A 194 0.84 -22.68 -2.71
CA THR A 194 -0.53 -23.14 -2.43
C THR A 194 -1.43 -23.01 -3.67
N PRO A 195 -2.17 -24.07 -4.08
CA PRO A 195 -3.14 -23.96 -5.16
C PRO A 195 -4.21 -22.92 -4.84
N VAL A 196 -4.58 -22.13 -5.85
CA VAL A 196 -5.47 -20.94 -5.87
C VAL A 196 -6.82 -21.09 -5.12
N PHE A 197 -7.19 -22.28 -4.66
CA PHE A 197 -8.49 -22.56 -4.01
C PHE A 197 -8.42 -22.82 -2.49
N TYR A 198 -7.22 -23.02 -1.91
CA TYR A 198 -7.03 -23.23 -0.48
C TYR A 198 -5.68 -22.63 -0.02
N VAL A 199 -5.67 -21.33 0.25
CA VAL A 199 -4.51 -20.69 0.90
C VAL A 199 -4.82 -20.60 2.38
N SER A 200 -4.22 -21.51 3.16
CA SER A 200 -4.14 -21.38 4.61
C SER A 200 -2.82 -20.69 4.96
N PRO A 201 -2.80 -19.75 5.92
CA PRO A 201 -1.53 -19.29 6.48
C PRO A 201 -0.73 -20.50 6.97
N GLN A 202 0.58 -20.45 6.76
CA GLN A 202 1.50 -21.43 7.33
C GLN A 202 1.88 -20.97 8.73
N THR A 203 1.89 -21.92 9.67
CA THR A 203 2.26 -21.66 11.06
C THR A 203 3.70 -22.05 11.29
N PHE A 204 4.50 -21.13 11.83
CA PHE A 204 5.89 -21.35 12.24
C PHE A 204 5.99 -21.17 13.75
N GLU A 205 6.57 -22.15 14.44
CA GLU A 205 6.85 -22.04 15.88
C GLU A 205 7.95 -21.00 16.12
N GLY A 206 7.76 -20.15 17.14
CA GLY A 206 8.80 -19.25 17.62
C GLY A 206 10.02 -20.05 18.09
N LYS A 207 11.22 -19.61 17.71
CA LYS A 207 12.46 -20.38 17.87
C LYS A 207 13.63 -19.48 18.27
N GLU A 208 14.40 -19.93 19.25
CA GLU A 208 15.72 -19.39 19.57
C GLU A 208 16.81 -20.07 18.72
N ASN A 209 17.95 -19.40 18.53
CA ASN A 209 19.10 -19.92 17.80
C ASN A 209 18.74 -20.33 16.36
N MET A 210 18.00 -19.47 15.67
CA MET A 210 17.66 -19.68 14.26
C MET A 210 18.93 -19.83 13.41
N SER A 211 18.89 -20.80 12.48
CA SER A 211 19.91 -20.99 11.46
C SER A 211 19.99 -19.79 10.52
N HIS A 212 21.05 -19.72 9.71
CA HIS A 212 21.19 -18.65 8.73
C HIS A 212 20.01 -18.62 7.74
N GLU A 213 19.61 -19.77 7.21
CA GLU A 213 18.46 -19.90 6.31
C GLU A 213 17.14 -19.46 6.96
N GLU A 214 16.90 -19.80 8.23
CA GLU A 214 15.70 -19.35 8.94
C GLU A 214 15.71 -17.82 9.13
N ARG A 215 16.88 -17.23 9.44
CA ARG A 215 17.01 -15.77 9.55
C ARG A 215 16.78 -15.07 8.20
N GLU A 216 17.29 -15.62 7.10
CA GLU A 216 17.05 -15.10 5.75
C GLU A 216 15.55 -15.13 5.37
N GLN A 217 14.82 -16.17 5.79
CA GLN A 217 13.37 -16.23 5.58
C GLN A 217 12.63 -15.11 6.35
N PHE A 218 13.05 -14.81 7.58
CA PHE A 218 12.47 -13.71 8.34
C PHE A 218 12.80 -12.35 7.71
N PHE A 219 14.03 -12.15 7.21
CA PHE A 219 14.36 -10.96 6.42
C PHE A 219 13.49 -10.83 5.17
N ALA A 220 13.25 -11.93 4.45
CA ALA A 220 12.39 -11.93 3.27
C ALA A 220 10.96 -11.47 3.62
N TRP A 221 10.40 -11.95 4.72
CA TRP A 221 9.10 -11.49 5.21
C TRP A 221 9.11 -10.04 5.67
N THR A 222 10.18 -9.56 6.32
CA THR A 222 10.31 -8.12 6.64
C THR A 222 10.21 -7.27 5.39
N PHE A 223 11.00 -7.57 4.36
CA PHE A 223 11.03 -6.75 3.14
C PHE A 223 9.73 -6.84 2.34
N GLN A 224 9.08 -8.01 2.36
CA GLN A 224 7.74 -8.16 1.81
C GLN A 224 6.71 -7.32 2.58
N ALA A 225 6.70 -7.37 3.92
CA ALA A 225 5.82 -6.56 4.77
C ALA A 225 6.01 -5.07 4.52
N LEU A 226 7.25 -4.61 4.42
CA LEU A 226 7.54 -3.23 4.02
C LEU A 226 6.93 -2.91 2.65
N GLY A 227 7.00 -3.81 1.68
CA GLY A 227 6.32 -3.67 0.39
C GLY A 227 4.80 -3.44 0.53
N HIS A 228 4.12 -4.22 1.37
CA HIS A 228 2.69 -4.03 1.66
C HIS A 228 2.40 -2.66 2.28
N ILE A 229 3.26 -2.18 3.18
CA ILE A 229 3.08 -0.87 3.79
C ILE A 229 3.30 0.25 2.76
N LEU A 230 4.29 0.11 1.88
CA LEU A 230 4.50 1.06 0.78
C LEU A 230 3.28 1.14 -0.14
N HIS A 231 2.61 0.02 -0.39
CA HIS A 231 1.37 0.00 -1.17
C HIS A 231 0.28 0.88 -0.53
N LEU A 232 0.03 0.75 0.78
CA LEU A 232 -0.98 1.56 1.48
C LEU A 232 -0.68 3.06 1.41
N ILE A 233 0.59 3.45 1.53
CA ILE A 233 1.02 4.86 1.32
C ILE A 233 0.75 5.30 -0.13
N GLN A 234 0.97 4.41 -1.11
CA GLN A 234 0.75 4.74 -2.52
C GLN A 234 -0.73 4.96 -2.83
N ASP A 235 -1.62 4.17 -2.23
CA ASP A 235 -3.08 4.33 -2.34
C ASP A 235 -3.58 5.62 -1.70
N ALA A 236 -2.95 6.10 -0.63
CA ALA A 236 -3.22 7.42 -0.07
C ALA A 236 -2.98 8.57 -1.08
N SER A 237 -2.24 8.33 -2.17
CA SER A 237 -2.08 9.33 -3.24
C SER A 237 -3.12 9.25 -4.35
N VAL A 238 -4.03 8.27 -4.31
CA VAL A 238 -5.07 8.11 -5.32
C VAL A 238 -6.30 8.92 -4.91
N PRO A 239 -6.77 9.90 -5.72
CA PRO A 239 -7.90 10.75 -5.33
C PRO A 239 -9.18 9.97 -5.03
N ALA A 240 -9.44 8.88 -5.75
CA ALA A 240 -10.61 8.04 -5.51
C ALA A 240 -10.57 7.33 -4.14
N HIS A 241 -9.37 6.94 -3.69
CA HIS A 241 -9.14 6.20 -2.44
C HIS A 241 -9.31 7.07 -1.21
N THR A 242 -9.06 8.37 -1.38
CA THR A 242 -9.23 9.37 -0.31
C THR A 242 -10.61 9.97 -0.27
N ARG A 243 -11.37 9.88 -1.37
CA ARG A 243 -12.70 10.48 -1.53
C ARG A 243 -13.84 9.48 -1.46
N ASN A 244 -13.59 8.29 -0.92
CA ASN A 244 -14.61 7.26 -0.75
C ASN A 244 -15.31 6.87 -2.09
N ASP A 245 -14.57 6.95 -3.21
CA ASP A 245 -15.06 6.69 -4.57
C ASP A 245 -14.80 5.22 -4.92
N LEU A 246 -15.83 4.39 -4.71
CA LEU A 246 -15.72 2.95 -4.90
C LEU A 246 -15.71 2.57 -6.39
N HIS A 247 -14.59 2.03 -6.85
CA HIS A 247 -14.42 1.51 -8.21
C HIS A 247 -13.95 0.06 -8.18
N ALA A 248 -14.24 -0.69 -9.25
CA ALA A 248 -13.76 -2.06 -9.38
C ALA A 248 -13.53 -2.42 -10.86
N ALA A 249 -12.43 -3.11 -11.15
CA ALA A 249 -12.25 -3.74 -12.44
C ALA A 249 -13.28 -4.88 -12.66
N PRO A 250 -13.64 -5.19 -13.91
CA PRO A 250 -14.84 -5.97 -14.22
C PRO A 250 -14.64 -7.47 -13.98
N ILE A 251 -14.60 -7.90 -12.71
CA ILE A 251 -15.01 -9.26 -12.33
C ILE A 251 -16.52 -9.44 -12.54
N VAL A 252 -17.25 -8.32 -12.57
CA VAL A 252 -18.68 -8.26 -12.77
C VAL A 252 -19.01 -7.46 -14.02
N ALA A 253 -18.57 -7.94 -15.18
CA ALA A 253 -18.93 -7.39 -16.50
C ALA A 253 -20.45 -7.32 -16.80
N TRP A 254 -21.30 -7.80 -15.88
CA TRP A 254 -22.76 -7.73 -15.93
C TRP A 254 -23.39 -6.78 -14.89
N LEU A 255 -22.59 -6.15 -14.01
CA LEU A 255 -23.05 -5.12 -13.07
C LEU A 255 -22.66 -3.74 -13.64
N PRO A 256 -23.62 -2.94 -14.14
CA PRO A 256 -23.37 -1.62 -14.74
C PRO A 256 -22.88 -0.54 -13.76
N VAL A 257 -22.55 -0.90 -12.51
CA VAL A 257 -22.45 0.01 -11.35
C VAL A 257 -21.00 0.22 -10.91
N LEU A 258 -20.04 -0.59 -11.37
CA LEU A 258 -18.63 -0.46 -11.01
C LEU A 258 -17.83 -0.30 -12.30
N ASP A 259 -17.41 0.94 -12.58
CA ASP A 259 -16.61 1.31 -13.74
C ASP A 259 -15.15 1.51 -13.28
N LEU A 260 -14.22 1.56 -14.24
CA LEU A 260 -12.79 1.72 -13.95
C LEU A 260 -12.48 3.17 -13.53
N GLU A 261 -11.51 3.32 -12.63
CA GLU A 261 -11.01 4.63 -12.18
C GLU A 261 -10.08 5.21 -13.27
N PRO A 262 -10.42 6.37 -13.87
CA PRO A 262 -9.69 6.87 -15.05
C PRO A 262 -8.21 7.19 -14.81
N TYR A 263 -7.86 7.68 -13.63
CA TYR A 263 -6.50 8.05 -13.26
C TYR A 263 -5.62 6.81 -13.06
N GLU A 264 -6.12 5.76 -12.43
CA GLU A 264 -5.43 4.47 -12.32
C GLU A 264 -5.25 3.77 -13.66
N GLU A 265 -6.26 3.83 -14.54
CA GLU A 265 -6.12 3.34 -15.91
C GLU A 265 -5.02 4.08 -16.66
N TRP A 266 -5.06 5.41 -16.63
CA TRP A 266 -4.10 6.23 -17.33
C TRP A 266 -2.67 6.02 -16.79
N THR A 267 -2.48 5.98 -15.47
CA THR A 267 -1.14 5.74 -14.88
C THR A 267 -0.64 4.33 -15.22
N ALA A 268 -1.51 3.33 -15.26
CA ALA A 268 -1.13 1.99 -15.70
C ALA A 268 -0.76 1.91 -17.18
N ASP A 269 -1.43 2.66 -18.05
CA ASP A 269 -1.10 2.70 -19.47
C ASP A 269 0.21 3.46 -19.74
N ASN A 270 0.57 4.42 -18.88
CA ASN A 270 1.69 5.33 -19.08
C ASN A 270 2.88 5.09 -18.13
N HIS A 271 2.84 4.09 -17.23
CA HIS A 271 3.89 3.81 -16.22
C HIS A 271 5.31 3.67 -16.79
N GLY A 272 5.45 3.24 -18.05
CA GLY A 272 6.74 3.08 -18.73
C GLY A 272 7.27 4.36 -19.41
N ASP A 273 6.51 5.46 -19.41
CA ASP A 273 6.90 6.71 -20.07
C ASP A 273 7.39 7.74 -19.02
N PRO A 274 8.72 7.96 -18.90
CA PRO A 274 9.26 8.93 -17.94
C PRO A 274 8.94 10.40 -18.30
N GLY A 275 8.49 10.68 -19.53
CA GLY A 275 8.02 12.01 -19.94
C GLY A 275 6.61 12.32 -19.43
N LEU A 276 5.82 11.30 -19.10
CA LEU A 276 4.46 11.41 -18.56
C LEU A 276 4.40 11.11 -17.06
N MET A 277 5.21 10.16 -16.59
CA MET A 277 5.28 9.72 -15.20
C MET A 277 6.52 10.31 -14.53
N ASN A 278 6.37 11.48 -13.92
CA ASN A 278 7.47 12.11 -13.19
C ASN A 278 7.65 11.48 -11.80
N TYR A 279 8.54 10.50 -11.70
CA TYR A 279 8.90 9.88 -10.42
C TYR A 279 9.83 10.76 -9.55
N ASN A 280 10.39 11.84 -10.09
CA ASN A 280 11.36 12.71 -9.43
C ASN A 280 10.93 14.18 -9.52
N GLY A 281 9.91 14.53 -8.73
CA GLY A 281 9.28 15.86 -8.72
C GLY A 281 9.27 16.54 -7.34
N PRO A 282 8.82 17.81 -7.29
CA PRO A 282 8.63 18.57 -6.06
C PRO A 282 7.67 17.87 -5.09
N GLY A 283 7.83 18.12 -3.78
CA GLY A 283 6.99 17.55 -2.73
C GLY A 283 7.31 16.12 -2.30
N SER A 284 8.41 15.57 -2.79
CA SER A 284 8.84 14.20 -2.52
C SER A 284 9.69 14.03 -1.24
N ASN A 285 9.65 14.95 -0.27
CA ASN A 285 10.49 14.91 0.94
C ASN A 285 9.71 15.06 2.26
N PRO A 286 8.74 14.19 2.56
CA PRO A 286 8.00 14.23 3.84
C PRO A 286 8.86 13.82 5.05
N TRP A 287 9.99 13.17 4.80
CA TRP A 287 10.91 12.69 5.83
C TRP A 287 11.39 13.80 6.79
N THR A 288 11.36 15.06 6.36
CA THR A 288 11.80 16.18 7.22
C THR A 288 10.75 16.60 8.25
N ASN A 289 9.48 16.20 8.08
CA ASN A 289 8.35 16.82 8.73
C ASN A 289 7.60 15.93 9.72
N TRP A 290 7.75 14.59 9.65
CA TRP A 290 7.06 13.65 10.57
C TRP A 290 7.26 13.98 12.06
N LYS A 291 8.44 14.51 12.42
CA LYS A 291 8.76 14.91 13.80
C LYS A 291 7.98 16.11 14.31
N ASN A 292 7.41 16.92 13.41
CA ASN A 292 6.54 18.03 13.77
C ASN A 292 5.20 17.51 14.32
N TYR A 293 4.93 16.21 14.14
CA TYR A 293 3.72 15.51 14.52
C TYR A 293 4.01 14.44 15.58
N SER A 294 4.63 14.84 16.69
CA SER A 294 5.07 13.91 17.75
C SER A 294 3.94 13.14 18.44
N ASP A 295 2.71 13.64 18.34
CA ASP A 295 1.51 13.04 18.95
C ASP A 295 0.90 11.94 18.06
N ILE A 296 1.43 11.76 16.86
CA ILE A 296 0.96 10.79 15.87
C ILE A 296 2.06 9.72 15.71
N PRO A 297 1.71 8.42 15.63
CA PRO A 297 2.68 7.41 15.23
C PRO A 297 3.35 7.81 13.92
N ALA A 298 4.68 7.93 13.92
CA ALA A 298 5.39 8.55 12.80
C ALA A 298 5.11 7.89 11.44
N GLN A 299 4.87 6.57 11.39
CA GLN A 299 4.48 5.90 10.14
C GLN A 299 3.13 6.39 9.59
N ASN A 300 2.21 6.85 10.44
CA ASN A 300 0.90 7.38 10.04
C ASN A 300 1.03 8.76 9.38
N THR A 301 2.05 9.54 9.75
CA THR A 301 2.30 10.89 9.18
C THR A 301 2.55 10.87 7.66
N PHE A 302 2.92 9.71 7.09
CA PHE A 302 3.04 9.55 5.64
C PHE A 302 1.67 9.40 4.93
N ILE A 303 0.59 9.13 5.67
CA ILE A 303 -0.77 9.04 5.15
C ILE A 303 -1.57 10.27 5.60
N ASP A 304 -1.59 10.54 6.90
CA ASP A 304 -2.31 11.64 7.53
C ASP A 304 -1.48 12.26 8.67
N THR A 305 -1.29 13.57 8.60
CA THR A 305 -0.58 14.37 9.61
C THR A 305 -1.52 15.09 10.57
N TYR A 306 -2.82 15.00 10.35
CA TYR A 306 -3.85 15.66 11.14
C TYR A 306 -5.10 14.77 11.29
N PRO A 307 -4.98 13.61 11.96
CA PRO A 307 -6.08 12.70 12.15
C PRO A 307 -7.19 13.38 12.95
N HIS A 308 -8.40 13.25 12.43
CA HIS A 308 -9.58 13.88 13.01
C HIS A 308 -9.83 13.34 14.44
N PRO A 309 -10.17 14.19 15.44
CA PRO A 309 -10.37 13.72 16.80
C PRO A 309 -11.46 12.65 16.90
N GLU A 310 -11.15 11.54 17.57
CA GLU A 310 -12.05 10.41 17.76
C GLU A 310 -13.40 10.87 18.36
N GLY A 311 -14.50 10.58 17.65
CA GLY A 311 -15.87 10.92 18.08
C GLY A 311 -16.38 12.30 17.62
N SER A 312 -15.61 13.07 16.86
CA SER A 312 -16.13 14.25 16.17
C SER A 312 -16.97 13.86 14.95
N THR A 313 -18.12 14.50 14.78
CA THR A 313 -19.05 14.27 13.66
C THR A 313 -18.95 15.35 12.58
N GLU A 314 -18.18 16.40 12.84
CA GLU A 314 -18.06 17.57 11.96
C GLU A 314 -16.76 17.49 11.17
N PRO A 315 -16.78 17.74 9.85
CA PRO A 315 -15.56 17.74 9.04
C PRO A 315 -14.54 18.74 9.58
N ASP A 316 -13.24 18.40 9.54
CA ASP A 316 -12.19 19.33 9.94
C ASP A 316 -12.18 20.57 9.03
N PRO A 317 -12.24 21.80 9.58
CA PRO A 317 -12.55 22.97 8.76
C PRO A 317 -11.45 23.43 7.80
N VAL A 318 -10.20 22.95 7.89
CA VAL A 318 -9.11 23.50 7.04
C VAL A 318 -8.01 22.49 6.71
N PHE A 319 -8.04 21.93 5.50
CA PHE A 319 -6.82 21.41 4.87
C PHE A 319 -6.06 22.56 4.22
N GLN A 320 -4.76 22.72 4.52
CA GLN A 320 -3.93 23.67 3.77
C GLN A 320 -3.58 23.08 2.41
N ILE A 321 -4.16 23.66 1.36
CA ILE A 321 -4.22 23.12 0.00
C ILE A 321 -2.81 22.97 -0.66
N ASP A 322 -1.73 23.54 -0.11
CA ASP A 322 -0.41 23.50 -0.76
C ASP A 322 0.80 23.44 0.20
N ASP A 323 0.66 22.84 1.38
CA ASP A 323 1.83 22.61 2.24
C ASP A 323 2.52 21.27 1.91
N PHE A 324 3.86 21.25 1.98
CA PHE A 324 4.67 20.03 1.95
C PHE A 324 4.69 19.32 3.30
N ASP A 325 4.11 19.94 4.33
CA ASP A 325 4.07 19.43 5.69
C ASP A 325 2.89 18.47 5.95
N GLN A 326 1.95 18.29 5.00
CA GLN A 326 0.77 17.44 5.20
C GLN A 326 0.92 15.97 4.76
N GLY A 327 0.01 15.12 5.21
CA GLY A 327 -0.11 13.72 4.82
C GLY A 327 -0.52 13.55 3.35
N LEU A 328 -0.21 12.39 2.78
CA LEU A 328 -0.47 12.13 1.36
C LEU A 328 -1.97 12.03 1.05
N ALA A 329 -2.76 11.50 1.99
CA ALA A 329 -4.21 11.42 1.86
C ALA A 329 -4.85 12.81 1.90
N GLU A 330 -4.43 13.66 2.83
CA GLU A 330 -4.88 15.05 2.95
C GLU A 330 -4.58 15.83 1.66
N TYR A 331 -3.35 15.70 1.15
CA TYR A 331 -2.97 16.34 -0.10
C TYR A 331 -3.80 15.83 -1.28
N ALA A 332 -3.98 14.52 -1.45
CA ALA A 332 -4.76 13.96 -2.55
C ALA A 332 -6.24 14.38 -2.46
N TYR A 333 -6.82 14.31 -1.26
CA TYR A 333 -8.19 14.72 -1.00
C TYR A 333 -8.41 16.20 -1.31
N ALA A 334 -7.59 17.10 -0.76
CA ALA A 334 -7.81 18.54 -0.89
C ALA A 334 -7.64 19.06 -2.33
N ASN A 335 -6.84 18.39 -3.16
CA ASN A 335 -6.29 18.98 -4.38
C ASN A 335 -6.76 18.38 -5.69
N PHE A 336 -7.38 17.19 -5.66
CA PHE A 336 -7.71 16.43 -6.86
C PHE A 336 -9.13 15.89 -6.74
N LEU A 337 -9.79 15.73 -7.90
CA LEU A 337 -11.13 15.14 -7.99
C LEU A 337 -11.04 13.69 -8.42
N SER A 338 -11.98 12.87 -7.95
CA SER A 338 -12.20 11.53 -8.49
C SER A 338 -13.41 11.52 -9.43
N ARG A 339 -13.75 10.36 -10.00
CA ARG A 339 -14.89 10.20 -10.90
C ARG A 339 -16.22 10.56 -10.22
N ASP A 340 -16.51 9.95 -9.09
CA ASP A 340 -17.79 10.11 -8.39
C ASP A 340 -17.88 11.43 -7.61
N SER A 341 -16.76 12.16 -7.48
CA SER A 341 -16.74 13.54 -6.99
C SER A 341 -17.53 14.52 -7.88
N LEU A 342 -17.85 14.15 -9.13
CA LEU A 342 -18.42 15.04 -10.16
C LEU A 342 -19.86 14.72 -10.58
N TYR A 343 -20.46 13.61 -10.13
CA TYR A 343 -21.80 13.18 -10.56
C TYR A 343 -22.82 13.19 -9.42
N PRO A 344 -23.64 14.25 -9.27
CA PRO A 344 -24.66 14.35 -8.21
C PRO A 344 -25.89 13.43 -8.39
N ASP A 345 -25.98 12.68 -9.50
CA ASP A 345 -27.16 11.85 -9.84
C ASP A 345 -26.95 10.34 -9.53
N ASN A 346 -25.87 9.94 -8.83
CA ASN A 346 -25.77 8.58 -8.28
C ASN A 346 -26.60 8.48 -6.99
N PRO A 347 -27.62 7.61 -6.88
CA PRO A 347 -28.52 7.53 -5.71
C PRO A 347 -27.85 7.04 -4.41
N LEU A 348 -26.54 6.86 -4.39
CA LEU A 348 -25.74 6.71 -3.17
C LEU A 348 -25.33 8.11 -2.69
N ASP A 349 -26.31 8.81 -2.14
CA ASP A 349 -26.22 10.06 -1.37
C ASP A 349 -24.79 10.50 -0.97
N HIS A 350 -24.24 11.51 -1.64
CA HIS A 350 -22.91 12.06 -1.34
C HIS A 350 -23.05 13.43 -0.68
N SER A 351 -23.10 13.45 0.66
CA SER A 351 -23.00 14.68 1.47
C SER A 351 -21.63 15.36 1.35
N ASP A 352 -20.64 14.71 0.74
CA ASP A 352 -19.30 15.27 0.51
C ASP A 352 -19.25 16.31 -0.64
N LEU A 353 -20.35 16.48 -1.40
CA LEU A 353 -20.52 17.62 -2.31
C LEU A 353 -20.51 18.97 -1.55
N HIS A 354 -20.90 18.99 -0.27
CA HIS A 354 -20.76 20.18 0.59
C HIS A 354 -19.29 20.53 0.86
N ALA A 355 -18.36 19.58 0.72
CA ALA A 355 -16.93 19.86 0.80
C ALA A 355 -16.43 20.65 -0.42
N LEU A 356 -17.09 20.62 -1.58
CA LEU A 356 -16.71 21.48 -2.72
C LEU A 356 -16.93 22.97 -2.41
N ASP A 357 -17.94 23.33 -1.61
CA ASP A 357 -18.13 24.70 -1.09
C ASP A 357 -17.07 25.06 -0.02
N GLY A 358 -16.60 24.07 0.76
CA GLY A 358 -15.55 24.21 1.78
C GLY A 358 -14.10 24.19 1.26
N LEU A 359 -13.86 23.61 0.07
CA LEU A 359 -12.54 23.49 -0.57
C LEU A 359 -12.03 24.80 -1.19
N GLY A 360 -12.70 25.93 -0.95
CA GLY A 360 -12.27 27.21 -1.51
C GLY A 360 -12.34 27.26 -3.04
N LEU A 361 -13.25 26.51 -3.67
CA LEU A 361 -13.51 26.60 -5.13
C LEU A 361 -13.99 27.98 -5.60
N ASN A 362 -14.18 28.92 -4.67
CA ASN A 362 -14.23 30.36 -4.94
C ASN A 362 -12.97 30.88 -5.69
N ASN A 363 -11.89 30.08 -5.74
CA ASN A 363 -10.64 30.33 -6.47
C ASN A 363 -10.43 29.41 -7.70
N LEU A 364 -11.49 28.79 -8.25
CA LEU A 364 -11.41 28.21 -9.60
C LEU A 364 -11.21 29.37 -10.59
N GLY A 365 -9.97 29.56 -11.03
CA GLY A 365 -9.61 30.65 -11.94
C GLY A 365 -10.41 30.59 -13.25
N ASP A 366 -10.83 31.76 -13.75
CA ASP A 366 -11.58 31.98 -15.00
C ASP A 366 -10.81 31.58 -16.30
N VAL A 367 -9.78 30.73 -16.22
CA VAL A 367 -8.86 30.46 -17.34
C VAL A 367 -9.20 29.15 -18.05
N ILE A 368 -10.18 29.27 -18.94
CA ILE A 368 -10.74 28.24 -19.78
C ILE A 368 -9.76 27.87 -20.93
N LEU A 369 -8.95 26.82 -20.79
CA LEU A 369 -8.24 26.24 -21.95
C LEU A 369 -9.26 25.48 -22.81
N GLN A 370 -9.36 25.80 -24.10
CA GLN A 370 -10.30 25.14 -25.01
C GLN A 370 -9.69 23.87 -25.62
N LYS A 371 -10.46 22.78 -25.58
CA LYS A 371 -10.21 21.54 -26.32
C LYS A 371 -11.27 21.36 -27.39
N SER A 372 -10.86 21.16 -28.64
CA SER A 372 -11.77 20.79 -29.72
C SER A 372 -11.60 19.30 -30.06
N ILE A 373 -12.71 18.56 -30.08
CA ILE A 373 -12.76 17.13 -30.41
C ILE A 373 -13.67 16.94 -31.61
N GLN A 374 -13.22 16.18 -32.61
CA GLN A 374 -14.05 15.76 -33.74
C GLN A 374 -14.84 14.50 -33.36
N ILE A 375 -16.17 14.59 -33.42
CA ILE A 375 -17.07 13.46 -33.19
C ILE A 375 -17.95 13.28 -34.44
N GLY A 376 -17.55 12.31 -35.28
CA GLY A 376 -18.08 12.19 -36.64
C GLY A 376 -17.72 13.42 -37.48
N ASP A 377 -18.70 13.99 -38.18
CA ASP A 377 -18.51 15.19 -39.02
C ASP A 377 -18.66 16.51 -38.24
N LYS A 378 -18.72 16.46 -36.90
CA LYS A 378 -18.97 17.64 -36.07
C LYS A 378 -17.84 17.87 -35.09
N GLU A 379 -17.37 19.10 -35.05
CA GLU A 379 -16.51 19.58 -33.97
C GLU A 379 -17.34 19.83 -32.71
N ARG A 380 -16.76 19.48 -31.56
CA ARG A 380 -17.27 19.76 -30.22
C ARG A 380 -16.19 20.45 -29.44
N SER A 381 -16.53 21.57 -28.81
CA SER A 381 -15.64 22.32 -27.93
C SER A 381 -15.92 21.94 -26.49
N PHE A 382 -14.85 21.65 -25.77
CA PHE A 382 -14.78 21.42 -24.34
C PHE A 382 -13.81 22.42 -23.74
N PHE A 383 -13.83 22.54 -22.43
CA PHE A 383 -13.03 23.48 -21.69
C PHE A 383 -12.40 22.82 -20.49
N TYR A 384 -11.18 23.20 -20.14
CA TYR A 384 -10.57 22.77 -18.89
C TYR A 384 -10.84 23.79 -17.78
N VAL A 385 -11.20 23.25 -16.62
CA VAL A 385 -11.14 23.97 -15.34
C VAL A 385 -9.68 23.96 -14.89
N LYS A 386 -9.21 25.05 -14.28
CA LYS A 386 -7.89 25.11 -13.63
C LYS A 386 -8.02 25.10 -12.11
N ASN A 387 -7.00 24.59 -11.45
CA ASN A 387 -6.79 24.78 -10.02
C ASN A 387 -5.54 25.65 -9.84
N GLU A 388 -5.74 26.93 -9.51
CA GLU A 388 -4.65 27.90 -9.37
C GLU A 388 -3.78 27.60 -8.15
N THR A 389 -4.37 27.06 -7.08
CA THR A 389 -3.65 26.75 -5.84
C THR A 389 -2.59 25.68 -6.06
N THR A 390 -2.93 24.62 -6.78
CA THR A 390 -2.02 23.49 -7.05
C THR A 390 -1.23 23.65 -8.34
N GLN A 391 -1.47 24.74 -9.08
CA GLN A 391 -0.92 24.98 -10.41
C GLN A 391 -1.20 23.80 -11.36
N ILE A 392 -2.47 23.41 -11.46
CA ILE A 392 -2.98 22.38 -12.38
C ILE A 392 -3.77 23.08 -13.50
N ASP A 393 -3.32 22.89 -14.74
CA ASP A 393 -3.93 23.50 -15.93
C ASP A 393 -5.14 22.71 -16.44
N HIS A 394 -5.17 21.41 -16.18
CA HIS A 394 -6.22 20.48 -16.58
C HIS A 394 -6.82 19.83 -15.33
N PHE A 395 -7.58 20.60 -14.54
CA PHE A 395 -8.17 20.09 -13.29
C PHE A 395 -9.38 19.19 -13.55
N ALA A 396 -10.28 19.60 -14.45
CA ALA A 396 -11.38 18.78 -14.93
C ALA A 396 -11.77 19.21 -16.35
N LEU A 397 -12.21 18.25 -17.18
CA LEU A 397 -12.79 18.53 -18.48
C LEU A 397 -14.27 18.91 -18.32
N CYS A 398 -14.64 20.08 -18.81
CA CYS A 398 -15.97 20.66 -18.77
C CYS A 398 -16.59 20.69 -20.17
N GLY A 399 -17.86 20.29 -20.29
CA GLY A 399 -18.58 20.32 -21.55
C GLY A 399 -20.07 20.61 -21.37
N LEU A 400 -20.68 21.23 -22.38
CA LEU A 400 -22.13 21.37 -22.46
C LEU A 400 -22.74 20.05 -22.93
N THR A 401 -23.59 19.46 -22.11
CA THR A 401 -24.37 18.30 -22.52
C THR A 401 -25.82 18.67 -22.80
N TRP A 402 -26.38 17.90 -23.73
CA TRP A 402 -27.81 17.80 -23.93
C TRP A 402 -28.26 16.64 -23.03
N SER A 403 -28.94 16.92 -21.91
CA SER A 403 -29.34 15.82 -21.03
C SER A 403 -30.33 14.90 -21.76
N ILE A 404 -30.08 13.59 -21.71
CA ILE A 404 -31.05 12.55 -22.11
C ILE A 404 -32.01 12.29 -20.92
N LYS A 405 -32.41 13.34 -20.17
CA LYS A 405 -33.59 13.23 -19.31
C LYS A 405 -34.82 13.41 -20.20
N GLN A 406 -35.14 12.36 -20.99
CA GLN A 406 -36.49 12.07 -21.53
C GLN A 406 -36.61 10.78 -22.37
N MET A 407 -35.97 9.66 -22.01
CA MET A 407 -36.46 8.35 -22.50
C MET A 407 -37.65 7.79 -21.69
N VAL A 408 -38.13 8.54 -20.69
CA VAL A 408 -39.50 8.42 -20.20
C VAL A 408 -40.27 9.63 -20.70
N ALA A 409 -40.91 9.44 -21.85
CA ALA A 409 -41.78 10.44 -22.47
C ALA A 409 -42.99 10.69 -21.55
N TRP A 410 -42.94 11.78 -20.79
CA TRP A 410 -44.14 12.45 -20.31
C TRP A 410 -44.17 13.84 -20.94
N GLU A 411 -45.22 14.08 -21.72
CA GLU A 411 -45.37 15.19 -22.66
C GLU A 411 -45.17 16.55 -21.97
N GLY A 412 -44.17 17.33 -22.40
CA GLY A 412 -44.14 18.78 -22.14
C GLY A 412 -42.88 19.41 -21.52
N HIS A 413 -41.78 18.68 -21.30
CA HIS A 413 -40.58 19.27 -20.67
C HIS A 413 -39.52 19.76 -21.69
N THR A 414 -39.04 20.99 -21.48
CA THR A 414 -37.94 21.65 -22.21
C THR A 414 -36.62 20.89 -22.01
N PRO A 415 -35.77 20.72 -23.05
CA PRO A 415 -34.43 20.16 -22.87
C PRO A 415 -33.63 20.98 -21.87
N VAL A 416 -33.15 20.35 -20.80
CA VAL A 416 -32.20 20.99 -19.87
C VAL A 416 -30.80 20.78 -20.44
N THR A 417 -30.15 21.86 -20.84
CA THR A 417 -28.71 21.90 -21.10
C THR A 417 -27.99 22.09 -19.79
N GLY A 418 -27.06 21.18 -19.46
CA GLY A 418 -26.26 21.24 -18.24
C GLY A 418 -24.77 21.24 -18.56
N ILE A 419 -23.99 21.95 -17.75
CA ILE A 419 -22.54 21.79 -17.72
C ILE A 419 -22.24 20.49 -16.98
N LEU A 420 -21.47 19.59 -17.60
CA LEU A 420 -20.92 18.41 -16.94
C LEU A 420 -19.40 18.51 -16.86
N TYR A 421 -18.86 17.93 -15.79
CA TYR A 421 -17.43 17.80 -15.56
C TYR A 421 -17.02 16.33 -15.69
N SER A 422 -15.77 16.10 -16.07
CA SER A 422 -15.19 14.76 -16.14
C SER A 422 -13.70 14.81 -15.82
N VAL A 423 -13.24 13.85 -15.02
CA VAL A 423 -11.81 13.54 -14.84
C VAL A 423 -11.32 12.47 -15.82
N LYS A 424 -12.20 11.91 -16.67
CA LYS A 424 -11.85 10.91 -17.68
C LYS A 424 -11.24 11.60 -18.91
N ASP A 425 -10.05 12.15 -18.73
CA ASP A 425 -9.28 12.82 -19.77
C ASP A 425 -7.77 12.66 -19.53
N PRO A 426 -6.97 12.28 -20.54
CA PRO A 426 -5.55 12.00 -20.34
C PRO A 426 -4.73 13.22 -19.90
N LEU A 427 -5.13 14.45 -20.24
CA LEU A 427 -4.41 15.64 -19.78
C LEU A 427 -4.71 15.92 -18.30
N VAL A 428 -5.93 15.60 -17.83
CA VAL A 428 -6.29 15.68 -16.41
C VAL A 428 -5.44 14.68 -15.62
N SER A 429 -5.43 13.41 -16.06
CA SER A 429 -4.62 12.39 -15.40
C SER A 429 -3.12 12.69 -15.43
N GLN A 430 -2.62 13.30 -16.50
CA GLN A 430 -1.23 13.71 -16.62
C GLN A 430 -0.87 14.80 -15.61
N ASP A 431 -1.68 15.86 -15.51
CA ASP A 431 -1.44 16.93 -14.54
C ASP A 431 -1.50 16.39 -13.10
N TYR A 432 -2.44 15.49 -12.81
CA TYR A 432 -2.56 14.81 -11.52
C TYR A 432 -1.29 14.00 -11.20
N ALA A 433 -0.86 13.16 -12.14
CA ALA A 433 0.31 12.30 -11.99
C ALA A 433 1.59 13.11 -11.76
N SER A 434 1.70 14.29 -12.40
CA SER A 434 2.85 15.20 -12.22
C SER A 434 3.05 15.67 -10.77
N LYS A 435 1.98 15.61 -9.96
CA LYS A 435 1.96 16.03 -8.56
C LYS A 435 1.92 14.85 -7.59
N LEU A 436 1.13 13.82 -7.89
CA LEU A 436 0.85 12.70 -6.99
C LEU A 436 1.94 11.62 -7.03
N ILE A 437 2.41 11.24 -8.22
CA ILE A 437 3.46 10.20 -8.37
C ILE A 437 4.77 10.56 -7.65
N PRO A 438 5.35 11.77 -7.79
CA PRO A 438 6.60 12.08 -7.09
C PRO A 438 6.41 12.14 -5.57
N ARG A 439 5.23 12.53 -5.08
CA ARG A 439 4.89 12.45 -3.65
C ARG A 439 4.78 11.00 -3.19
N ALA A 440 4.06 10.14 -3.90
CA ALA A 440 3.98 8.71 -3.58
C ALA A 440 5.36 8.05 -3.49
N VAL A 441 6.27 8.36 -4.42
CA VAL A 441 7.68 7.93 -4.37
C VAL A 441 8.41 8.48 -3.14
N GLY A 442 8.27 9.78 -2.87
CA GLY A 442 8.93 10.45 -1.76
C GLY A 442 8.49 9.98 -0.38
N TYR A 443 7.19 9.76 -0.19
CA TYR A 443 6.59 9.27 1.05
C TYR A 443 6.94 7.79 1.27
N SER A 444 6.91 6.98 0.21
CA SER A 444 7.42 5.61 0.25
C SER A 444 8.91 5.55 0.63
N ALA A 445 9.74 6.42 0.04
CA ALA A 445 11.16 6.52 0.36
C ALA A 445 11.40 6.98 1.80
N GLY A 446 10.62 7.96 2.25
CA GLY A 446 10.66 8.48 3.63
C GLY A 446 10.29 7.43 4.67
N LEU A 447 9.32 6.54 4.38
CA LEU A 447 9.02 5.42 5.28
C LEU A 447 10.20 4.44 5.37
N LEU A 448 10.85 4.11 4.25
CA LEU A 448 12.03 3.23 4.28
C LEU A 448 13.16 3.87 5.10
N ASP A 449 13.42 5.16 4.88
CA ASP A 449 14.41 5.90 5.67
C ASP A 449 14.01 5.92 7.15
N TYR A 450 12.73 6.10 7.48
CA TYR A 450 12.22 6.02 8.85
C TYR A 450 12.50 4.66 9.48
N PHE A 451 12.10 3.57 8.81
CA PHE A 451 12.20 2.23 9.37
C PHE A 451 13.65 1.86 9.72
N PHE A 452 14.61 2.30 8.89
CA PHE A 452 16.03 1.98 9.04
C PHE A 452 16.90 3.12 9.60
N ARG A 453 16.30 4.18 10.16
CA ARG A 453 17.01 5.39 10.62
C ARG A 453 17.94 5.21 11.82
N GLY A 454 17.79 4.12 12.57
CA GLY A 454 18.48 3.94 13.85
C GLY A 454 19.99 3.82 13.69
N ILE A 455 20.76 4.60 14.45
CA ILE A 455 22.24 4.57 14.42
C ILE A 455 22.79 4.44 15.84
N ILE A 456 23.58 3.39 16.05
CA ILE A 456 24.37 3.20 17.27
C ILE A 456 25.85 3.41 16.94
N GLU A 457 26.47 4.36 17.64
CA GLU A 457 27.91 4.54 17.63
C GLU A 457 28.55 3.54 18.59
N ILE A 458 29.56 2.82 18.13
CA ILE A 458 30.45 2.03 18.98
C ILE A 458 31.83 2.71 18.95
N SER A 459 32.28 3.21 20.09
CA SER A 459 33.52 3.98 20.22
C SER A 459 34.33 3.55 21.44
N LEU A 460 35.57 4.04 21.53
CA LEU A 460 36.45 3.78 22.67
C LEU A 460 35.83 4.33 23.96
N PRO A 461 35.90 3.59 25.08
CA PRO A 461 35.55 4.15 26.38
C PRO A 461 36.56 5.24 26.79
N ASP A 462 36.22 6.06 27.78
CA ASP A 462 37.11 7.13 28.31
C ASP A 462 38.48 6.62 28.77
N ALA A 463 38.56 5.33 29.13
CA ALA A 463 39.81 4.65 29.47
C ALA A 463 40.77 4.48 28.28
N GLY A 464 40.32 4.72 27.04
CA GLY A 464 41.13 4.74 25.82
C GLY A 464 41.52 3.37 25.26
N VAL A 465 40.96 2.28 25.77
CA VAL A 465 41.31 0.90 25.37
C VAL A 465 40.05 0.03 25.30
N TYR A 466 39.86 -0.73 24.21
CA TYR A 466 38.74 -1.68 24.07
C TYR A 466 38.93 -2.95 24.89
N ALA A 467 40.14 -3.48 24.89
CA ALA A 467 40.54 -4.68 25.63
C ALA A 467 42.04 -4.62 25.90
N LEU A 468 42.45 -5.04 27.10
CA LEU A 468 43.84 -5.27 27.45
C LEU A 468 44.09 -6.79 27.38
N THR A 469 45.27 -7.17 26.88
CA THR A 469 45.73 -8.55 26.95
C THR A 469 47.02 -8.60 27.76
N ASP A 470 47.15 -9.63 28.58
CA ASP A 470 48.34 -9.87 29.40
C ASP A 470 49.50 -10.47 28.59
N LYS A 471 49.29 -10.72 27.29
CA LYS A 471 50.30 -11.28 26.39
C LYS A 471 51.20 -10.19 25.83
N ASP A 472 52.52 -10.30 26.06
CA ASP A 472 53.52 -9.49 25.34
C ASP A 472 53.49 -9.93 23.86
N PRO A 473 53.04 -9.06 22.92
CA PRO A 473 52.90 -9.43 21.51
C PRO A 473 54.24 -9.76 20.83
N ALA A 474 55.37 -9.46 21.47
CA ALA A 474 56.70 -9.85 21.01
C ALA A 474 57.08 -11.31 21.33
N VAL A 475 56.29 -12.01 22.16
CA VAL A 475 56.58 -13.38 22.62
C VAL A 475 55.68 -14.37 21.90
N THR A 476 56.14 -14.85 20.73
CA THR A 476 55.40 -15.81 19.88
C THR A 476 56.01 -17.21 19.87
N ASP A 477 57.20 -17.40 20.43
CA ASP A 477 57.90 -18.68 20.49
C ASP A 477 57.63 -19.37 21.83
N SER A 478 57.14 -20.61 21.77
CA SER A 478 56.88 -21.43 22.97
C SER A 478 58.15 -21.76 23.79
N ASN A 479 59.33 -21.47 23.25
CA ASN A 479 60.62 -21.64 23.93
C ASN A 479 61.15 -20.34 24.57
N ASP A 480 60.52 -19.19 24.36
CA ASP A 480 60.90 -17.95 25.04
C ASP A 480 60.60 -18.12 26.55
N PRO A 481 61.54 -17.84 27.47
CA PRO A 481 61.30 -17.98 28.91
C PRO A 481 60.21 -17.03 29.45
N ARG A 482 59.76 -16.05 28.65
CA ARG A 482 58.60 -15.18 28.93
C ARG A 482 57.29 -15.75 28.37
N TYR A 483 57.34 -16.85 27.61
CA TYR A 483 56.15 -17.52 27.08
C TYR A 483 55.42 -18.21 28.22
N ILE A 484 54.24 -17.69 28.54
CA ILE A 484 53.27 -18.31 29.44
C ILE A 484 52.21 -18.94 28.53
N ALA A 485 51.72 -20.13 28.85
CA ALA A 485 50.72 -20.85 28.06
C ALA A 485 49.56 -21.30 28.95
N ASP A 486 49.15 -20.41 29.86
CA ASP A 486 48.07 -20.70 30.80
C ASP A 486 46.81 -19.92 30.38
N PRO A 487 45.81 -20.57 29.80
CA PRO A 487 44.53 -19.96 29.42
C PRO A 487 43.77 -19.33 30.61
N ALA A 488 44.14 -19.63 31.86
CA ALA A 488 43.60 -18.97 33.04
C ALA A 488 44.27 -17.63 33.37
N THR A 489 45.40 -17.31 32.70
CA THR A 489 46.15 -16.04 32.82
C THR A 489 46.44 -15.38 31.47
N GLU A 490 46.12 -16.05 30.36
CA GLU A 490 46.25 -15.54 29.00
C GLU A 490 44.86 -15.28 28.40
N GLY A 491 44.58 -14.02 28.07
CA GLY A 491 43.31 -13.64 27.44
C GLY A 491 43.07 -12.13 27.47
N PHE A 492 41.84 -11.73 27.17
CA PHE A 492 41.29 -10.45 27.59
C PHE A 492 40.39 -10.73 28.81
N ASP A 493 40.60 -10.01 29.92
CA ASP A 493 39.76 -10.17 31.11
C ASP A 493 38.49 -9.32 31.05
N SER A 494 38.53 -8.25 30.24
CA SER A 494 37.39 -7.37 30.02
C SER A 494 37.44 -6.76 28.63
N ILE A 495 36.25 -6.62 28.03
CA ILE A 495 36.02 -5.76 26.88
C ILE A 495 35.17 -4.60 27.38
N GLN A 496 35.60 -3.38 27.06
CA GLN A 496 34.86 -2.17 27.31
C GLN A 496 34.64 -1.45 26.00
N LEU A 497 33.38 -1.12 25.72
CA LEU A 497 32.98 -0.34 24.56
C LEU A 497 31.96 0.68 25.01
N LEU A 498 32.05 1.88 24.45
CA LEU A 498 31.00 2.87 24.57
C LEU A 498 30.01 2.63 23.43
N ALA A 499 28.79 2.25 23.77
CA ALA A 499 27.67 2.20 22.82
C ALA A 499 26.79 3.42 23.08
N LYS A 500 26.64 4.29 22.08
CA LYS A 500 25.84 5.50 22.18
C LYS A 500 24.81 5.54 21.06
N ASN A 501 23.54 5.75 21.42
CA ASN A 501 22.54 6.07 20.43
C ASN A 501 22.82 7.46 19.85
N ILE A 502 23.14 7.52 18.57
CA ILE A 502 23.33 8.74 17.79
C ILE A 502 22.30 8.87 16.68
N SER A 503 21.18 8.13 16.80
CA SER A 503 20.06 8.23 15.89
C SER A 503 19.65 9.69 15.71
N PRO A 504 19.24 10.09 14.50
CA PRO A 504 18.77 11.45 14.26
C PRO A 504 17.76 11.91 15.32
N ASN A 505 17.75 13.21 15.61
CA ASN A 505 16.77 13.85 16.49
C ASN A 505 16.75 13.36 17.96
N SER A 506 17.83 12.74 18.46
CA SER A 506 17.96 12.30 19.86
C SER A 506 16.87 11.31 20.30
N GLU A 507 16.37 10.49 19.38
CA GLU A 507 15.38 9.46 19.69
C GLU A 507 15.89 8.52 20.78
N GLU A 508 15.04 8.19 21.75
CA GLU A 508 15.39 7.25 22.81
C GLU A 508 15.31 5.80 22.30
N MET A 509 16.19 4.92 22.80
CA MET A 509 16.07 3.47 22.57
C MET A 509 15.00 2.87 23.50
N THR A 510 13.75 3.29 23.37
CA THR A 510 12.66 2.78 24.21
C THR A 510 12.44 1.29 23.95
N GLY A 511 12.87 0.45 24.89
CA GLY A 511 12.80 -1.02 24.78
C GLY A 511 13.94 -1.67 23.98
N GLY A 512 14.96 -0.93 23.57
CA GLY A 512 16.14 -1.50 22.92
C GLY A 512 17.09 -2.16 23.92
N THR A 513 17.72 -3.27 23.53
CA THR A 513 18.80 -3.92 24.28
C THR A 513 20.08 -3.91 23.47
N VAL A 514 21.22 -3.83 24.16
CA VAL A 514 22.54 -4.05 23.55
C VAL A 514 23.03 -5.39 24.04
N SER A 515 23.18 -6.34 23.12
CA SER A 515 23.68 -7.69 23.42
C SER A 515 25.08 -7.85 22.83
N LEU A 516 25.99 -8.38 23.64
CA LEU A 516 27.28 -8.89 23.17
C LEU A 516 27.03 -10.29 22.63
N VAL A 517 27.14 -10.48 21.31
CA VAL A 517 26.85 -11.73 20.60
C VAL A 517 28.09 -12.50 20.20
#